data_AF-A0A5C1YUN3-F1
#
_entry.id   AF-A0A5C1YUN3-F1
#
_cell.length_a   1.000
_cell.length_b   1.000
_cell.length_c   1.000
_cell.angle_alpha   90.00
_cell.angle_beta   90.00
_cell.angle_gamma   90.00
#
_symmetry.space_group_name_H-M   'P 1'
#
loop_
_entity.id
_entity.type
_entity.pdbx_description
1 polymer ?
#
loop_
_entity_poly.entity_id
_entity_poly.type
_entity_poly.pdbx_seq_one_letter_code
_entity_poly.pdbx_strand_id
1 'polypeptide(L)'
;MAAVSGLNTPPVSGGGNLPRPESESSYAALREAGQELMEIALQEGIDSHAPLGLWIRTLKGAMDAQALLCLAVSRETREANTVADSSLAARNEDLDIRQQIMQDLTVQLKQSLEAVRTLHLSTENRIKEHEGRLDQQYAQIVDKSVASVMKDLKREVFDALRQRLPLQEGAFYYMARWHFFMKLTLGILFFVLLGSGLTAVAGWHAYSRGVYCFGHTLRNEQGQAWCALDPLFNHTAERTETDQEK
;
A
#
# COMPACT_ATOMS: atom_id res chain seq x y z
N MET A 1 1.95 22.97 6.22
CA MET A 1 1.74 24.43 6.37
C MET A 1 0.26 24.70 6.20
N ALA A 2 -0.48 24.79 7.30
CA ALA A 2 -1.91 25.08 7.28
C ALA A 2 -2.14 26.23 8.26
N ALA A 3 -2.79 27.28 7.74
CA ALA A 3 -2.94 28.58 8.36
C ALA A 3 -3.73 28.50 9.66
N VAL A 4 -3.16 29.13 10.70
CA VAL A 4 -3.83 29.47 11.95
C VAL A 4 -4.86 30.55 11.60
N SER A 5 -6.14 30.16 11.53
CA SER A 5 -7.24 31.12 11.53
C SER A 5 -7.27 31.81 12.89
N GLY A 6 -6.74 33.04 12.93
CA GLY A 6 -6.86 33.92 14.07
C GLY A 6 -8.34 34.15 14.38
N LEU A 7 -8.78 33.68 15.56
CA LEU A 7 -9.98 34.19 16.18
C LEU A 7 -9.73 35.66 16.48
N ASN A 8 -10.26 36.49 15.60
CA ASN A 8 -10.38 37.91 15.75
C ASN A 8 -11.43 38.15 16.85
N THR A 9 -11.01 38.16 18.12
CA THR A 9 -11.85 38.70 19.19
C THR A 9 -11.93 40.22 18.98
N PRO A 10 -13.13 40.81 18.90
CA PRO A 10 -13.21 42.26 18.91
C PRO A 10 -12.59 42.76 20.22
N PRO A 11 -11.89 43.91 20.22
CA PRO A 11 -11.52 44.54 21.48
C PRO A 11 -12.82 44.78 22.24
N VAL A 12 -12.95 44.19 23.42
CA VAL A 12 -13.93 44.62 24.41
C VAL A 12 -13.48 46.02 24.85
N SER A 13 -13.79 47.00 23.99
CA SER A 13 -13.85 48.41 24.32
C SER A 13 -15.10 48.62 25.15
N GLY A 14 -15.08 48.05 26.34
CA GLY A 14 -16.04 48.25 27.41
C GLY A 14 -15.36 48.94 28.58
N GLY A 15 -14.42 49.85 28.30
CA GLY A 15 -14.04 50.90 29.23
C GLY A 15 -15.22 51.82 29.43
N GLY A 16 -16.24 51.33 30.15
CA GLY A 16 -17.24 52.19 30.75
C GLY A 16 -16.48 53.14 31.65
N ASN A 17 -16.30 54.37 31.18
CA ASN A 17 -15.91 55.49 32.00
C ASN A 17 -16.88 55.52 33.18
N LEU A 18 -16.51 54.90 34.30
CA LEU A 18 -17.06 55.24 35.58
C LEU A 18 -16.90 56.74 35.72
N PRO A 19 -17.98 57.51 35.90
CA PRO A 19 -17.85 58.92 36.18
C PRO A 19 -17.09 59.06 37.50
N ARG A 20 -15.81 59.41 37.36
CA ARG A 20 -14.96 59.99 38.39
C ARG A 20 -15.65 61.26 38.92
N PRO A 21 -15.25 61.78 40.09
CA PRO A 21 -16.06 62.09 41.26
C PRO A 21 -16.94 63.35 41.15
N GLU A 22 -17.69 63.53 40.06
CA GLU A 22 -18.54 64.72 39.88
C GLU A 22 -19.77 64.69 40.80
N SER A 23 -20.26 63.50 41.15
CA SER A 23 -21.43 63.33 42.03
C SER A 23 -21.18 63.86 43.44
N GLU A 24 -19.95 63.71 43.96
CA GLU A 24 -19.60 64.21 45.29
C GLU A 24 -19.60 65.73 45.38
N SER A 25 -19.11 66.39 44.32
CA SER A 25 -19.17 67.84 44.22
C SER A 25 -20.60 68.36 43.98
N SER A 26 -21.44 67.58 43.29
CA SER A 26 -22.77 68.02 42.86
C SER A 26 -23.78 68.13 44.00
N TYR A 27 -23.82 67.18 44.94
CA TYR A 27 -24.70 67.32 46.12
C TYR A 27 -24.14 68.31 47.16
N ALA A 28 -22.81 68.48 47.23
CA ALA A 28 -22.19 69.49 48.08
C ALA A 28 -22.55 70.91 47.59
N ALA A 29 -22.47 71.12 46.27
CA ALA A 29 -22.92 72.35 45.62
C ALA A 29 -24.43 72.59 45.81
N LEU A 30 -25.26 71.54 45.83
CA LEU A 30 -26.69 71.67 46.11
C LEU A 30 -26.95 72.15 47.55
N ARG A 31 -26.15 71.67 48.51
CA ARG A 31 -26.24 72.10 49.91
C ARG A 31 -25.74 73.53 50.10
N GLU A 32 -24.66 73.88 49.42
CA GLU A 32 -24.09 75.23 49.40
C GLU A 32 -25.06 76.24 48.78
N ALA A 33 -25.67 75.92 47.62
CA ALA A 33 -26.69 76.75 46.99
C ALA A 33 -27.93 76.96 47.89
N GLY A 34 -28.34 75.95 48.66
CA GLY A 34 -29.42 76.09 49.64
C GLY A 34 -29.05 76.95 50.85
N GLN A 35 -27.76 77.02 51.21
CA GLN A 35 -27.24 77.90 52.25
C GLN A 35 -27.14 79.34 51.76
N GLU A 36 -26.57 79.56 50.57
CA GLU A 36 -26.47 80.88 49.93
C GLU A 36 -27.85 81.50 49.71
N LEU A 37 -28.84 80.72 49.26
CA LEU A 37 -30.21 81.20 49.08
C LEU A 37 -30.81 81.72 50.41
N MET A 38 -30.53 81.03 51.52
CA MET A 38 -31.03 81.43 52.83
C MET A 38 -30.28 82.66 53.38
N GLU A 39 -28.99 82.78 53.07
CA GLU A 39 -28.16 83.93 53.45
C GLU A 39 -28.58 85.19 52.68
N ILE A 40 -28.80 85.08 51.37
CA ILE A 40 -29.33 86.17 50.53
C ILE A 40 -30.71 86.61 51.02
N ALA A 41 -31.60 85.66 51.36
CA ALA A 41 -32.92 86.00 51.88
C ALA A 41 -32.87 86.78 53.20
N LEU A 42 -31.91 86.47 54.08
CA LEU A 42 -31.68 87.22 55.32
C LEU A 42 -31.10 88.61 55.06
N GLN A 43 -30.18 88.74 54.10
CA GLN A 43 -29.60 90.03 53.70
C GLN A 43 -30.64 90.98 53.08
N GLU A 44 -31.59 90.43 52.32
CA GLU A 44 -32.74 91.16 51.74
C GLU A 44 -33.84 91.48 52.77
N GLY A 45 -33.66 91.10 54.04
CA GLY A 45 -34.62 91.39 55.12
C GLY A 45 -35.91 90.58 55.04
N ILE A 46 -35.93 89.47 54.30
CA ILE A 46 -37.09 88.58 54.23
C ILE A 46 -37.24 87.87 55.57
N ASP A 47 -38.31 88.17 56.29
CA ASP A 47 -38.61 87.48 57.54
C ASP A 47 -38.80 85.98 57.29
N SER A 48 -38.09 85.19 58.09
CA SER A 48 -38.18 83.75 58.22
C SER A 48 -39.61 83.22 58.42
N HIS A 49 -40.53 84.03 58.94
CA HIS A 49 -41.94 83.67 59.14
C HIS A 49 -42.88 84.28 58.10
N ALA A 50 -42.39 85.14 57.21
CA ALA A 50 -43.14 85.61 56.06
C ALA A 50 -43.41 84.45 55.09
N PRO A 51 -44.49 84.48 54.30
CA PRO A 51 -44.82 83.42 53.34
C PRO A 51 -43.66 83.09 52.38
N LEU A 52 -42.89 84.10 51.95
CA LEU A 52 -41.70 83.91 51.12
C LEU A 52 -40.54 83.26 51.89
N GLY A 53 -40.28 83.66 53.14
CA GLY A 53 -39.26 83.04 53.98
C GLY A 53 -39.58 81.59 54.34
N LEU A 54 -40.86 81.26 54.49
CA LEU A 54 -41.32 79.89 54.70
C LEU A 54 -41.08 79.03 53.46
N TRP A 55 -41.36 79.56 52.26
CA TRP A 55 -41.07 78.89 51.00
C TRP A 55 -39.57 78.65 50.79
N ILE A 56 -38.73 79.65 51.04
CA ILE A 56 -37.27 79.54 50.95
C ILE A 56 -36.73 78.47 51.92
N ARG A 57 -37.24 78.44 53.16
CA ARG A 57 -36.89 77.38 54.13
C ARG A 57 -37.29 75.99 53.65
N THR A 58 -38.48 75.85 53.08
CA THR A 58 -38.95 74.56 52.56
C THR A 58 -38.12 74.10 51.37
N LEU A 59 -37.73 75.04 50.48
CA LEU A 59 -36.87 74.76 49.33
C LEU A 59 -35.49 74.31 49.77
N LYS A 60 -34.87 74.99 50.73
CA LYS A 60 -33.61 74.55 51.35
C LYS A 60 -33.74 73.13 51.93
N GLY A 61 -34.82 72.86 52.69
CA GLY A 61 -35.06 71.54 53.25
C GLY A 61 -35.21 70.44 52.18
N ALA A 62 -35.84 70.76 51.04
CA ALA A 62 -35.94 69.86 49.90
C ALA A 62 -34.58 69.61 49.22
N MET A 63 -33.76 70.66 49.05
CA MET A 63 -32.40 70.56 48.51
C MET A 63 -31.49 69.73 49.42
N ASP A 64 -31.56 69.93 50.74
CA ASP A 64 -30.82 69.16 51.73
C ASP A 64 -31.24 67.68 51.73
N ALA A 65 -32.54 67.40 51.65
CA ALA A 65 -33.07 66.04 51.55
C ALA A 65 -32.64 65.35 50.25
N GLN A 66 -32.67 66.07 49.12
CA GLN A 66 -32.22 65.56 47.83
C GLN A 66 -30.71 65.25 47.84
N ALA A 67 -29.90 66.12 48.45
CA ALA A 67 -28.46 65.89 48.61
C ALA A 67 -28.17 64.60 49.42
N LEU A 68 -28.92 64.36 50.50
CA LEU A 68 -28.79 63.14 51.31
C LEU A 68 -29.21 61.88 50.56
N LEU A 69 -30.27 61.94 49.75
CA LEU A 69 -30.70 60.81 48.90
C LEU A 69 -29.65 60.49 47.83
N CYS A 70 -29.10 61.50 47.16
CA CYS A 70 -28.03 61.32 46.18
C CYS A 70 -26.78 60.68 46.81
N LEU A 71 -26.41 61.12 48.01
CA LEU A 71 -25.33 60.52 48.80
C LEU A 71 -25.58 59.04 49.09
N ALA A 72 -26.78 58.69 49.57
CA ALA A 72 -27.14 57.30 49.88
C ALA A 72 -27.07 56.41 48.62
N VAL A 73 -27.65 56.87 47.50
CA VAL A 73 -27.61 56.13 46.22
C VAL A 73 -26.19 56.01 45.69
N SER A 74 -25.36 57.05 45.80
CA SER A 74 -23.96 56.98 45.36
C SER A 74 -23.15 55.94 46.15
N ARG A 75 -23.47 55.78 47.45
CA ARG A 75 -22.82 54.80 48.31
C ARG A 75 -23.24 53.38 47.95
N GLU A 76 -24.54 53.15 47.79
CA GLU A 76 -25.08 51.84 47.41
C GLU A 76 -24.58 51.41 46.03
N THR A 77 -24.56 52.34 45.06
CA THR A 77 -24.00 52.05 43.71
C THR A 77 -22.51 51.77 43.75
N ARG A 78 -21.74 52.46 44.60
CA ARG A 78 -20.32 52.16 44.81
C ARG A 78 -20.12 50.79 45.42
N GLU A 79 -20.89 50.43 46.44
CA GLU A 79 -20.84 49.11 47.07
C GLU A 79 -21.22 48.02 46.05
N ALA A 80 -22.29 48.20 45.28
CA ALA A 80 -22.70 47.28 44.21
C ALA A 80 -21.62 47.13 43.13
N ASN A 81 -20.98 48.23 42.71
CA ASN A 81 -19.89 48.20 41.74
C ASN A 81 -18.67 47.43 42.27
N THR A 82 -18.30 47.60 43.55
CA THR A 82 -17.17 46.83 44.11
C THR A 82 -17.45 45.32 44.18
N VAL A 83 -18.70 44.92 44.45
CA VAL A 83 -19.12 43.52 44.39
C VAL A 83 -19.10 43.02 42.94
N ALA A 84 -19.56 43.82 41.98
CA ALA A 84 -19.52 43.47 40.56
C ALA A 84 -18.07 43.30 40.07
N ASP A 85 -17.18 44.24 40.39
CA ASP A 85 -15.77 44.20 40.00
C ASP A 85 -15.05 42.99 40.59
N SER A 86 -15.27 42.68 41.87
CA SER A 86 -14.70 41.48 42.48
C SER A 86 -15.22 40.18 41.85
N SER A 87 -16.51 40.14 41.47
CA SER A 87 -17.08 38.99 40.79
C SER A 87 -16.54 38.79 39.36
N LEU A 88 -16.26 39.89 38.64
CA LEU A 88 -15.63 39.85 37.33
C LEU A 88 -14.16 39.41 37.43
N ALA A 89 -13.43 39.90 38.42
CA ALA A 89 -12.05 39.47 38.68
C ALA A 89 -11.99 37.95 38.95
N ALA A 90 -12.87 37.42 39.80
CA ALA A 90 -12.93 35.98 40.08
C ALA A 90 -13.29 35.15 38.84
N ARG A 91 -14.19 35.66 37.97
CA ARG A 91 -14.52 34.99 36.71
C ARG A 91 -13.37 34.99 35.71
N ASN A 92 -12.62 36.10 35.63
CA ASN A 92 -11.45 36.18 34.76
C ASN A 92 -10.35 35.22 35.22
N GLU A 93 -10.13 35.09 36.53
CA GLU A 93 -9.18 34.11 37.08
C GLU A 93 -9.60 32.66 36.75
N ASP A 94 -10.89 32.30 36.88
CA ASP A 94 -11.40 30.99 36.48
C ASP A 94 -11.22 30.73 34.97
N LEU A 95 -11.43 31.75 34.13
CA LEU A 95 -11.19 31.65 32.69
C LEU A 95 -9.72 31.43 32.35
N ASP A 96 -8.81 32.14 33.02
CA ASP A 96 -7.36 31.97 32.85
C ASP A 96 -6.90 30.56 33.25
N ILE A 97 -7.40 30.05 34.38
CA ILE A 97 -7.12 28.68 34.83
C ILE A 97 -7.59 27.66 33.79
N ARG A 98 -8.82 27.81 33.28
CA ARG A 98 -9.36 26.91 32.24
C ARG A 98 -8.56 26.98 30.95
N GLN A 99 -8.13 28.17 30.55
CA GLN A 99 -7.29 28.33 29.38
C GLN A 99 -5.95 27.63 29.57
N GLN A 100 -5.33 27.77 30.74
CA GLN A 100 -4.08 27.08 31.07
C GLN A 100 -4.24 25.56 31.06
N ILE A 101 -5.34 25.03 31.64
CA ILE A 101 -5.66 23.60 31.60
C ILE A 101 -5.82 23.12 30.16
N MET A 102 -6.52 23.86 29.31
CA MET A 102 -6.71 23.48 27.90
C MET A 102 -5.39 23.48 27.11
N GLN A 103 -4.50 24.42 27.40
CA GLN A 103 -3.16 24.46 26.81
C GLN A 103 -2.34 23.25 27.26
N ASP A 104 -2.32 22.94 28.55
CA ASP A 104 -1.60 21.78 29.08
C ASP A 104 -2.15 20.46 28.52
N LEU A 105 -3.47 20.30 28.49
CA LEU A 105 -4.13 19.12 27.92
C LEU A 105 -3.78 18.97 26.43
N THR A 106 -3.70 20.06 25.69
CA THR A 106 -3.28 20.04 24.27
C THR A 106 -1.82 19.58 24.12
N VAL A 107 -0.93 19.98 25.03
CA VAL A 107 0.47 19.54 25.02
C VAL A 107 0.55 18.04 25.35
N GLN A 108 -0.13 17.59 26.42
CA GLN A 108 -0.16 16.19 26.81
C GLN A 108 -0.74 15.29 25.71
N LEU A 109 -1.77 15.76 25.01
CA LEU A 109 -2.41 15.00 23.94
C LEU A 109 -1.52 14.88 22.69
N LYS A 110 -0.69 15.90 22.40
CA LYS A 110 0.34 15.79 21.36
C LYS A 110 1.43 14.79 21.75
N GLN A 111 1.91 14.85 22.99
CA GLN A 111 2.92 13.92 23.50
C GLN A 111 2.42 12.47 23.49
N SER A 112 1.18 12.23 23.90
CA SER A 112 0.59 10.89 23.88
C SER A 112 0.37 10.38 22.45
N LEU A 113 -0.04 11.24 21.51
CA LEU A 113 -0.15 10.89 20.11
C LEU A 113 1.23 10.49 19.52
N GLU A 114 2.27 11.25 19.84
CA GLU A 114 3.64 10.93 19.42
C GLU A 114 4.12 9.60 20.03
N ALA A 115 3.85 9.35 21.31
CA ALA A 115 4.17 8.08 21.97
C ALA A 115 3.42 6.88 21.36
N VAL A 116 2.14 7.04 21.03
CA VAL A 116 1.37 6.00 20.33
C VAL A 116 1.94 5.76 18.94
N ARG A 117 2.35 6.82 18.23
CA ARG A 117 2.95 6.69 16.90
C ARG A 117 4.28 5.94 16.93
N THR A 118 5.15 6.23 17.91
CA THR A 118 6.43 5.51 18.05
C THR A 118 6.20 4.06 18.45
N LEU A 119 5.26 3.78 19.36
CA LEU A 119 4.85 2.41 19.70
C LEU A 119 4.33 1.66 18.46
N HIS A 120 3.45 2.27 17.68
CA HIS A 120 2.92 1.66 16.45
C HIS A 120 4.05 1.32 15.47
N LEU A 121 4.94 2.26 15.18
CA LEU A 121 6.09 2.03 14.29
C LEU A 121 7.02 0.94 14.83
N SER A 122 7.27 0.91 16.14
CA SER A 122 8.05 -0.14 16.79
C SER A 122 7.38 -1.51 16.66
N THR A 123 6.07 -1.60 16.89
CA THR A 123 5.32 -2.86 16.72
C THR A 123 5.33 -3.35 15.29
N GLU A 124 5.16 -2.45 14.31
CA GLU A 124 5.19 -2.81 12.89
C GLU A 124 6.57 -3.32 12.47
N ASN A 125 7.64 -2.68 12.93
CA ASN A 125 9.00 -3.14 12.68
C ASN A 125 9.28 -4.51 13.32
N ARG A 126 8.80 -4.73 14.55
CA ARG A 126 8.91 -6.03 15.22
C ARG A 126 8.15 -7.13 14.49
N ILE A 127 6.95 -6.85 13.97
CA ILE A 127 6.16 -7.80 13.19
C ILE A 127 6.92 -8.18 11.91
N LYS A 128 7.43 -7.19 11.16
CA LYS A 128 8.23 -7.44 9.95
C LYS A 128 9.49 -8.28 10.23
N GLU A 129 10.16 -8.02 11.36
CA GLU A 129 11.33 -8.82 11.77
C GLU A 129 10.94 -10.27 12.11
N HIS A 130 9.80 -10.47 12.77
CA HIS A 130 9.30 -11.80 13.09
C HIS A 130 8.85 -12.57 11.83
N GLU A 131 8.18 -11.93 10.88
CA GLU A 131 7.81 -12.53 9.59
C GLU A 131 9.05 -12.96 8.80
N GLY A 132 10.07 -12.09 8.69
CA GLY A 132 11.31 -12.45 8.01
C GLY A 132 12.07 -13.61 8.67
N ARG A 133 12.06 -13.71 10.02
CA ARG A 133 12.64 -14.85 10.74
C ARG A 133 11.85 -16.14 10.52
N LEU A 134 10.51 -16.06 10.50
CA LEU A 134 9.64 -17.20 10.22
C LEU A 134 9.89 -17.75 8.82
N ASP A 135 9.94 -16.90 7.79
CA ASP A 135 10.21 -17.33 6.41
C ASP A 135 11.57 -18.04 6.28
N GLN A 136 12.61 -17.50 6.94
CA GLN A 136 13.93 -18.14 6.96
C GLN A 136 13.90 -19.50 7.67
N GLN A 137 13.17 -19.61 8.80
CA GLN A 137 13.02 -20.86 9.52
C GLN A 137 12.22 -21.89 8.70
N TYR A 138 11.13 -21.48 8.04
CA TYR A 138 10.34 -22.34 7.16
C TYR A 138 11.19 -22.88 6.01
N ALA A 139 11.99 -22.03 5.35
CA ALA A 139 12.88 -22.46 4.28
C ALA A 139 13.89 -23.52 4.76
N GLN A 140 14.52 -23.30 5.93
CA GLN A 140 15.47 -24.25 6.51
C GLN A 140 14.81 -25.56 6.95
N ILE A 141 13.60 -25.52 7.52
CA ILE A 141 12.87 -26.70 7.96
C ILE A 141 12.43 -27.52 6.75
N VAL A 142 11.89 -26.88 5.72
CA VAL A 142 11.49 -27.54 4.47
C VAL A 142 12.71 -28.19 3.82
N ASP A 143 13.83 -27.48 3.68
CA ASP A 143 15.03 -28.03 3.05
C ASP A 143 15.60 -29.22 3.84
N LYS A 144 15.65 -29.14 5.17
CA LYS A 144 16.04 -30.28 6.03
C LYS A 144 15.08 -31.46 5.92
N SER A 145 13.77 -31.19 5.86
CA SER A 145 12.75 -32.24 5.71
C SER A 145 12.84 -32.93 4.35
N VAL A 146 13.04 -32.17 3.27
CA VAL A 146 13.23 -32.69 1.91
C VAL A 146 14.53 -33.50 1.84
N ALA A 147 15.63 -33.00 2.41
CA ALA A 147 16.89 -33.73 2.46
C ALA A 147 16.77 -35.04 3.27
N SER A 148 16.05 -35.03 4.39
CA SER A 148 15.82 -36.24 5.19
C SER A 148 14.93 -37.23 4.46
N VAL A 149 13.79 -36.79 3.93
CA VAL A 149 12.87 -37.64 3.16
C VAL A 149 13.58 -38.21 1.94
N MET A 150 14.36 -37.41 1.21
CA MET A 150 15.10 -37.89 0.05
C MET A 150 16.18 -38.92 0.42
N LYS A 151 16.83 -38.75 1.58
CA LYS A 151 17.82 -39.69 2.10
C LYS A 151 17.17 -41.00 2.54
N ASP A 152 16.03 -40.92 3.22
CA ASP A 152 15.30 -42.09 3.71
C ASP A 152 14.63 -42.82 2.56
N LEU A 153 14.00 -42.10 1.62
CA LEU A 153 13.45 -42.66 0.39
C LEU A 153 14.53 -43.32 -0.46
N LYS A 154 15.71 -42.71 -0.62
CA LYS A 154 16.84 -43.33 -1.33
C LYS A 154 17.31 -44.60 -0.64
N ARG A 155 17.37 -44.62 0.69
CA ARG A 155 17.75 -45.82 1.45
C ARG A 155 16.70 -46.90 1.37
N GLU A 156 15.43 -46.57 1.54
CA GLU A 156 14.32 -47.50 1.48
C GLU A 156 14.15 -48.08 0.08
N VAL A 157 14.26 -47.26 -0.97
CA VAL A 157 14.28 -47.73 -2.36
C VAL A 157 15.53 -48.57 -2.64
N PHE A 158 16.70 -48.19 -2.12
CA PHE A 158 17.94 -48.96 -2.30
C PHE A 158 17.89 -50.30 -1.56
N ASP A 159 17.34 -50.35 -0.35
CA ASP A 159 17.16 -51.56 0.44
C ASP A 159 16.04 -52.43 -0.12
N ALA A 160 14.96 -51.84 -0.63
CA ALA A 160 13.91 -52.56 -1.35
C ALA A 160 14.41 -53.12 -2.69
N LEU A 161 15.25 -52.37 -3.43
CA LEU A 161 15.97 -52.89 -4.59
C LEU A 161 16.91 -54.01 -4.17
N ARG A 162 17.67 -53.84 -3.09
CA ARG A 162 18.64 -54.82 -2.59
C ARG A 162 17.96 -56.10 -2.10
N GLN A 163 16.80 -56.02 -1.47
CA GLN A 163 15.97 -57.16 -1.08
C GLN A 163 15.32 -57.83 -2.29
N ARG A 164 15.03 -57.09 -3.37
CA ARG A 164 14.52 -57.63 -4.64
C ARG A 164 15.61 -58.02 -5.64
N LEU A 165 16.90 -57.88 -5.34
CA LEU A 165 17.97 -58.55 -6.07
C LEU A 165 18.12 -59.97 -5.52
N PRO A 166 17.53 -61.01 -6.15
CA PRO A 166 17.92 -62.38 -5.81
C PRO A 166 19.39 -62.57 -6.17
N LEU A 167 20.09 -63.40 -5.39
CA LEU A 167 21.44 -63.94 -5.61
C LEU A 167 21.56 -64.78 -6.92
N GLN A 168 21.11 -64.25 -8.04
CA GLN A 168 21.29 -64.80 -9.38
C GLN A 168 21.84 -63.73 -10.34
N GLU A 169 22.80 -62.95 -9.89
CA GLU A 169 23.50 -61.96 -10.73
C GLU A 169 24.19 -62.64 -11.94
N GLY A 170 24.65 -63.90 -11.80
CA GLY A 170 25.25 -64.63 -12.92
C GLY A 170 24.25 -65.01 -14.02
N ALA A 171 23.07 -65.53 -13.67
CA ALA A 171 22.13 -66.09 -14.63
C ALA A 171 21.38 -65.00 -15.42
N PHE A 172 21.07 -63.87 -14.78
CA PHE A 172 20.36 -62.76 -15.43
C PHE A 172 21.26 -61.98 -16.40
N TYR A 173 22.52 -61.75 -16.04
CA TYR A 173 23.49 -61.13 -16.95
C TYR A 173 23.81 -62.04 -18.15
N TYR A 174 23.83 -63.36 -17.97
CA TYR A 174 24.03 -64.31 -19.06
C TYR A 174 22.84 -64.33 -20.03
N MET A 175 21.60 -64.37 -19.50
CA MET A 175 20.37 -64.34 -20.31
C MET A 175 20.18 -63.01 -21.08
N ALA A 176 20.43 -61.86 -20.44
CA ALA A 176 20.28 -60.56 -21.07
C ALA A 176 21.32 -60.33 -22.18
N ARG A 177 22.56 -60.73 -21.94
CA ARG A 177 23.65 -60.67 -22.94
C ARG A 177 23.39 -61.63 -24.09
N TRP A 178 22.81 -62.81 -23.83
CA TRP A 178 22.43 -63.77 -24.87
C TRP A 178 21.31 -63.24 -25.77
N HIS A 179 20.30 -62.57 -25.22
CA HIS A 179 19.26 -61.92 -26.02
C HIS A 179 19.80 -60.81 -26.93
N PHE A 180 20.77 -60.03 -26.46
CA PHE A 180 21.40 -58.99 -27.28
C PHE A 180 22.22 -59.62 -28.41
N PHE A 181 23.03 -60.65 -28.12
CA PHE A 181 23.77 -61.38 -29.15
C PHE A 181 22.85 -62.05 -30.17
N MET A 182 21.78 -62.71 -29.74
CA MET A 182 20.80 -63.33 -30.64
C MET A 182 20.10 -62.30 -31.54
N LYS A 183 19.76 -61.11 -31.02
CA LYS A 183 19.19 -60.04 -31.86
C LYS A 183 20.19 -59.49 -32.86
N LEU A 184 21.46 -59.35 -32.46
CA LEU A 184 22.52 -58.85 -33.35
C LEU A 184 22.84 -59.85 -34.46
N THR A 185 22.98 -61.14 -34.14
CA THR A 185 23.25 -62.18 -35.14
C THR A 185 22.10 -62.35 -36.12
N LEU A 186 20.85 -62.29 -35.64
CA LEU A 186 19.66 -62.38 -36.49
C LEU A 186 19.51 -61.14 -37.38
N GLY A 187 19.88 -59.95 -36.87
CA GLY A 187 19.99 -58.74 -37.68
C GLY A 187 21.05 -58.84 -38.78
N ILE A 188 22.24 -59.35 -38.45
CA ILE A 188 23.31 -59.58 -39.44
C ILE A 188 22.86 -60.60 -40.49
N LEU A 189 22.27 -61.72 -40.08
CA LEU A 189 21.74 -62.73 -41.00
C LEU A 189 20.68 -62.13 -41.94
N PHE A 190 19.78 -61.31 -41.40
CA PHE A 190 18.76 -60.62 -42.19
C PHE A 190 19.40 -59.70 -43.23
N PHE A 191 20.42 -58.92 -42.86
CA PHE A 191 21.14 -58.05 -43.80
C PHE A 191 21.87 -58.85 -44.89
N VAL A 192 22.48 -59.98 -44.55
CA VAL A 192 23.15 -60.86 -45.54
C VAL A 192 22.14 -61.47 -46.50
N LEU A 193 21.00 -61.96 -46.00
CA LEU A 193 19.93 -62.50 -46.83
C LEU A 193 19.31 -61.43 -47.72
N LEU A 194 19.09 -60.22 -47.19
CA LEU A 194 18.52 -59.11 -47.95
C LEU A 194 19.50 -58.60 -49.02
N GLY A 195 20.80 -58.54 -48.71
CA GLY A 195 21.85 -58.23 -49.67
C GLY A 195 21.96 -59.28 -50.78
N SER A 196 21.86 -60.56 -50.43
CA SER A 196 21.90 -61.67 -51.41
C SER A 196 20.64 -61.73 -52.27
N GLY A 197 19.47 -61.41 -51.70
CA GLY A 197 18.22 -61.31 -52.45
C GLY A 197 18.23 -60.13 -53.43
N LEU A 198 18.73 -58.97 -53.00
CA LEU A 198 18.85 -57.79 -53.86
C LEU A 198 19.81 -58.03 -55.03
N THR A 199 20.93 -58.71 -54.83
CA THR A 199 21.85 -59.05 -55.93
C THR A 199 21.24 -60.07 -56.90
N ALA A 200 20.48 -61.05 -56.39
CA ALA A 200 19.75 -62.01 -57.24
C ALA A 200 18.68 -61.32 -58.10
N VAL A 201 17.96 -60.34 -57.56
CA VAL A 201 16.95 -59.57 -58.30
C VAL A 201 17.61 -58.63 -59.33
N ALA A 202 18.69 -57.94 -58.96
CA ALA A 202 19.41 -57.06 -59.88
C ALA A 202 20.04 -57.83 -61.07
N GLY A 203 20.54 -59.05 -60.81
CA GLY A 203 21.07 -59.95 -61.84
C GLY A 203 20.02 -60.72 -62.64
N TRP A 204 18.75 -60.70 -62.22
CA TRP A 204 17.68 -61.51 -62.81
C TRP A 204 17.46 -61.19 -64.31
N HIS A 205 17.57 -59.93 -64.70
CA HIS A 205 17.45 -59.54 -66.10
C HIS A 205 18.61 -60.04 -66.96
N ALA A 206 19.84 -60.07 -66.45
CA ALA A 206 20.97 -60.63 -67.17
C ALA A 206 20.89 -62.17 -67.24
N TYR A 207 20.50 -62.81 -66.13
CA TYR A 207 20.32 -64.26 -66.06
C TYR A 207 19.20 -64.77 -66.97
N SER A 208 18.01 -64.14 -66.94
CA SER A 208 16.88 -64.51 -67.80
C SER A 208 17.19 -64.30 -69.29
N ARG A 209 17.92 -63.22 -69.64
CA ARG A 209 18.43 -63.03 -71.01
C ARG A 209 19.40 -64.14 -71.41
N GLY A 210 20.34 -64.50 -70.54
CA GLY A 210 21.28 -65.60 -70.77
C GLY A 210 20.58 -66.93 -71.04
N VAL A 211 19.58 -67.28 -70.23
CA VAL A 211 18.77 -68.50 -70.40
C VAL A 211 17.96 -68.46 -71.70
N TYR A 212 17.34 -67.32 -72.03
CA TYR A 212 16.61 -67.17 -73.29
C TYR A 212 17.53 -67.34 -74.51
N CYS A 213 18.71 -66.70 -74.49
CA CYS A 213 19.68 -66.82 -75.57
C CYS A 213 20.28 -68.22 -75.69
N PHE A 214 20.34 -68.99 -74.61
CA PHE A 214 20.76 -70.39 -74.67
C PHE A 214 19.72 -71.27 -75.39
N GLY A 215 18.42 -71.01 -75.18
CA GLY A 215 17.33 -71.77 -75.80
C GLY A 215 16.94 -71.34 -77.21
N HIS A 216 17.17 -70.06 -77.55
CA HIS A 216 16.76 -69.46 -78.83
C HIS A 216 17.96 -68.86 -79.57
N THR A 217 18.88 -69.74 -79.98
CA THR A 217 19.96 -69.37 -80.89
C THR A 217 19.46 -69.45 -82.33
N LEU A 218 19.53 -68.33 -83.05
CA LEU A 218 19.28 -68.27 -84.48
C LEU A 218 20.62 -68.31 -85.20
N ARG A 219 20.66 -68.93 -86.38
CA ARG A 219 21.89 -69.06 -87.17
C ARG A 219 21.76 -68.20 -88.42
N ASN A 220 22.73 -67.31 -88.65
CA ASN A 220 22.79 -66.58 -89.92
C ASN A 220 23.24 -67.52 -91.06
N GLU A 221 23.14 -67.06 -92.31
CA GLU A 221 23.55 -67.84 -93.49
C GLU A 221 25.06 -68.18 -93.49
N GLN A 222 25.86 -67.50 -92.67
CA GLN A 222 27.30 -67.70 -92.50
C GLN A 222 27.63 -68.67 -91.34
N GLY A 223 26.62 -69.32 -90.73
CA GLY A 223 26.80 -70.34 -89.72
C GLY A 223 27.08 -69.85 -88.30
N GLN A 224 27.04 -68.53 -88.05
CA GLN A 224 27.23 -67.95 -86.72
C GLN A 224 25.91 -67.95 -85.94
N ALA A 225 25.96 -68.44 -84.69
CA ALA A 225 24.83 -68.43 -83.78
C ALA A 225 24.74 -67.09 -83.06
N TRP A 226 23.56 -66.45 -83.09
CA TRP A 226 23.29 -65.18 -82.45
C TRP A 226 21.91 -65.17 -81.77
N CYS A 227 21.72 -64.25 -80.83
CA CYS A 227 20.49 -64.10 -80.07
C CYS A 227 19.85 -62.73 -80.34
N ALA A 228 18.54 -62.67 -80.49
CA ALA A 228 17.80 -61.44 -80.80
C ALA A 228 17.87 -60.34 -79.72
N LEU A 229 18.31 -60.69 -78.49
CA LEU A 229 18.43 -59.76 -77.36
C LEU A 229 19.88 -59.31 -77.07
N ASP A 230 20.83 -59.63 -77.95
CA ASP A 230 22.24 -59.29 -77.77
C ASP A 230 22.52 -57.84 -78.23
N PRO A 231 23.02 -56.93 -77.36
CA PRO A 231 23.15 -55.50 -77.68
C PRO A 231 24.15 -55.16 -78.79
N LEU A 232 24.99 -56.12 -79.23
CA LEU A 232 26.02 -55.91 -80.26
C LEU A 232 25.48 -55.82 -81.69
N PHE A 233 24.22 -56.23 -81.95
CA PHE A 233 23.63 -56.20 -83.29
C PHE A 233 22.59 -55.08 -83.50
N ASN A 234 22.34 -54.25 -82.49
CA ASN A 234 21.33 -53.19 -82.57
C ASN A 234 21.82 -51.91 -83.29
N HIS A 235 23.03 -51.91 -83.85
CA HIS A 235 23.60 -50.78 -84.58
C HIS A 235 23.86 -51.04 -86.08
N THR A 236 23.56 -52.24 -86.60
CA THR A 236 23.69 -52.54 -88.03
C THR A 236 22.36 -52.53 -88.79
N ALA A 237 21.23 -52.36 -88.10
CA ALA A 237 19.91 -52.20 -88.72
C ALA A 237 19.57 -50.76 -89.14
N GLU A 238 20.38 -49.76 -88.76
CA GLU A 238 20.07 -48.33 -88.99
C GLU A 238 20.85 -47.71 -90.17
N ARG A 239 21.48 -48.54 -91.03
CA ARG A 239 22.35 -48.06 -92.13
C ARG A 239 22.03 -48.66 -93.51
N THR A 240 20.75 -48.94 -93.78
CA THR A 240 20.26 -49.24 -95.13
C THR A 240 19.02 -48.43 -95.51
N GLU A 241 18.88 -47.23 -94.96
CA GLU A 241 17.77 -46.32 -95.27
C GLU A 241 18.30 -44.88 -95.41
N THR A 242 19.28 -44.67 -96.28
CA THR A 242 19.70 -43.31 -96.73
C THR A 242 20.28 -43.29 -98.16
N ASP A 243 19.94 -44.26 -99.00
CA ASP A 243 20.24 -44.22 -100.45
C ASP A 243 18.99 -44.59 -101.25
N GLN A 244 17.96 -43.74 -101.19
CA GLN A 244 16.94 -43.61 -102.23
C GLN A 244 16.15 -42.30 -102.11
N GLU A 245 16.84 -41.15 -102.20
CA GLU A 245 16.18 -39.90 -102.65
C GLU A 245 17.18 -38.87 -103.23
N LYS A 246 17.87 -39.23 -104.32
CA LYS A 246 18.07 -38.41 -105.56
C LYS A 246 19.10 -39.03 -106.50
#